data_AF-A0AAV0XVY2-F1
#
_entry.id   AF-A0AAV0XVY2-F1
#
_cell.length_a   1.000
_cell.length_b   1.000
_cell.length_c   1.000
_cell.angle_alpha   90.00
_cell.angle_beta   90.00
_cell.angle_gamma   90.00
#
_symmetry.space_group_name_H-M   'P 1'
#
loop_
_entity.id
_entity.type
_entity.pdbx_description
1 polymer ?
#
loop_
_entity_poly.entity_id
_entity_poly.type
_entity_poly.pdbx_seq_one_letter_code
_entity_poly.pdbx_strand_id
1 'polypeptide(L)'
;MITALNTDSEDEFRKQYILKPNQVDSILNKGLEDFICSESMTLFNRFKINTEFLKIDPSSWQNNENYKKAAAIIKNIPVVNDVAERGVKLIEEYNDKITKDESQKQYLLQVVYDYRKTYPDSYSIVSYSLYVI
;
A
#
# COMPACT_ATOMS: atom_id res chain seq x y z
N MET A 1 11.55 8.08 22.02
CA MET A 1 10.39 8.80 21.44
C MET A 1 10.47 8.63 19.93
N ILE A 2 9.37 8.23 19.26
CA ILE A 2 9.41 7.94 17.82
C ILE A 2 9.57 9.23 17.02
N THR A 3 10.72 9.43 16.40
CA THR A 3 11.05 10.64 15.63
C THR A 3 10.14 10.80 14.41
N ALA A 4 9.70 9.69 13.80
CA ALA A 4 8.86 9.66 12.61
C ALA A 4 7.41 10.17 12.82
N LEU A 5 6.96 10.36 14.07
CA LEU A 5 5.65 10.96 14.36
C LEU A 5 5.59 12.47 14.08
N ASN A 6 6.76 13.14 14.04
CA ASN A 6 6.85 14.60 13.88
C ASN A 6 7.21 15.02 12.44
N THR A 7 7.33 14.05 11.53
CA THR A 7 7.66 14.32 10.13
C THR A 7 6.35 14.44 9.35
N ASP A 8 6.07 15.62 8.80
CA ASP A 8 4.95 15.80 7.89
C ASP A 8 5.18 14.99 6.62
N SER A 9 4.17 14.26 6.15
CA SER A 9 4.23 13.55 4.88
C SER A 9 4.17 14.56 3.73
N GLU A 10 5.32 14.81 3.10
CA GLU A 10 5.43 15.78 1.98
C GLU A 10 4.69 15.35 0.70
N ASP A 11 4.08 14.16 0.65
CA ASP A 11 3.49 13.59 -0.57
C ASP A 11 2.03 13.17 -0.37
N GLU A 12 1.11 14.12 -0.54
CA GLU A 12 -0.35 13.92 -0.46
C GLU A 12 -0.87 12.90 -1.50
N PHE A 13 -0.07 12.60 -2.54
CA PHE A 13 -0.49 11.86 -3.73
C PHE A 13 -0.04 10.39 -3.79
N ARG A 14 0.94 9.95 -2.99
CA ARG A 14 1.44 8.57 -3.05
C ARG A 14 1.35 7.86 -1.70
N LYS A 15 0.21 7.21 -1.46
CA LYS A 15 -0.03 6.38 -0.26
C LYS A 15 0.64 5.00 -0.30
N GLN A 16 1.31 4.65 -1.40
CA GLN A 16 1.97 3.37 -1.58
C GLN A 16 3.48 3.54 -1.50
N TYR A 17 4.12 2.79 -0.60
CA TYR A 17 5.58 2.75 -0.49
C TYR A 17 6.14 1.94 -1.67
N ILE A 18 6.71 2.62 -2.67
CA ILE A 18 7.27 1.98 -3.87
C ILE A 18 8.70 1.50 -3.56
N LEU A 19 8.87 0.18 -3.50
CA LEU A 19 10.17 -0.44 -3.28
C LEU A 19 10.95 -0.57 -4.57
N LYS A 20 12.12 0.07 -4.64
CA LYS A 20 13.11 -0.27 -5.65
C LYS A 20 13.88 -1.52 -5.21
N PRO A 21 14.28 -2.41 -6.13
CA PRO A 21 14.99 -3.65 -5.79
C PRO A 21 16.26 -3.43 -4.94
N ASN A 22 16.95 -2.32 -5.16
CA ASN A 22 18.15 -1.92 -4.42
C ASN A 22 17.89 -1.36 -3.01
N GLN A 23 16.63 -1.19 -2.61
CA GLN A 23 16.24 -0.70 -1.29
C GLN A 23 15.68 -1.80 -0.37
N VAL A 24 15.55 -3.03 -0.87
CA VAL A 24 15.01 -4.16 -0.09
C VAL A 24 15.87 -4.44 1.13
N ASP A 25 17.20 -4.47 0.98
CA ASP A 25 18.13 -4.69 2.09
C ASP A 25 18.03 -3.60 3.17
N SER A 26 17.74 -2.36 2.76
CA SER A 26 17.58 -1.24 3.70
C SER A 26 16.32 -1.33 4.56
N ILE A 27 15.36 -2.17 4.16
CA ILE A 27 14.08 -2.36 4.86
C ILE A 27 14.14 -3.57 5.79
N LEU A 28 14.84 -4.61 5.38
CA LEU A 28 15.08 -5.78 6.22
C LEU A 28 15.83 -5.42 7.51
N ASN A 29 16.61 -4.33 7.48
CA ASN A 29 17.34 -3.81 8.64
C ASN A 29 16.55 -2.78 9.47
N LYS A 30 15.32 -2.43 9.07
CA LYS A 30 14.49 -1.43 9.77
C LYS A 30 13.54 -2.09 10.78
N GLY A 31 13.35 -1.39 11.89
CA GLY A 31 12.40 -1.78 12.93
C GLY A 31 10.99 -1.27 12.64
N LEU A 32 10.02 -1.69 13.44
CA LEU A 32 8.64 -1.22 13.31
C LEU A 32 8.53 0.29 13.57
N GLU A 33 9.36 0.81 14.47
CA GLU A 33 9.50 2.22 14.81
C GLU A 33 9.81 3.11 13.61
N ASP A 34 10.47 2.58 12.59
CA ASP A 34 10.81 3.32 11.36
C ASP A 34 9.62 3.48 10.41
N PHE A 35 8.55 2.71 10.62
CA PHE A 35 7.34 2.72 9.78
C PHE A 35 6.15 3.43 10.45
N ILE A 36 6.25 3.77 11.74
CA ILE A 36 5.19 4.49 12.45
C ILE A 36 5.31 5.98 12.18
N CYS A 37 4.35 6.51 11.42
CA CYS A 37 4.22 7.91 11.06
C CYS A 37 2.92 8.51 11.62
N SER A 38 2.69 9.81 11.39
CA SER A 38 1.46 10.51 11.81
C SER A 38 0.19 9.86 11.24
N GLU A 39 0.23 9.32 10.01
CA GLU A 39 -0.89 8.62 9.38
C GLU A 39 -1.27 7.33 10.14
N SER A 40 -0.30 6.69 10.79
CA SER A 40 -0.52 5.48 11.60
C SER A 40 -1.50 5.75 12.75
N MET A 41 -1.61 7.00 13.21
CA MET A 41 -2.58 7.40 14.24
C MET A 41 -4.03 7.19 13.79
N THR A 42 -4.32 7.30 12.49
CA THR A 42 -5.67 7.02 11.96
C THR A 42 -6.05 5.55 12.20
N LEU A 43 -5.10 4.64 11.97
CA LEU A 43 -5.27 3.22 12.24
C LEU A 43 -5.44 2.96 13.75
N PHE A 44 -4.57 3.54 14.57
CA PHE A 44 -4.66 3.36 16.03
C PHE A 44 -5.97 3.87 16.60
N ASN A 45 -6.44 5.03 16.16
CA ASN A 45 -7.74 5.58 16.57
C ASN A 45 -8.91 4.68 16.14
N ARG A 46 -8.88 4.17 14.90
CA ARG A 46 -9.93 3.29 14.37
C ARG A 46 -10.07 2.00 15.17
N PHE A 47 -8.94 1.41 15.58
CA PHE A 47 -8.93 0.17 16.37
C PHE A 47 -8.88 0.41 17.89
N LYS A 48 -8.98 1.68 18.34
CA LYS A 48 -8.91 2.08 19.76
C LYS A 48 -7.65 1.54 20.47
N ILE A 49 -6.54 1.54 19.75
CA ILE A 49 -5.24 1.10 20.27
C ILE A 49 -4.69 2.19 21.20
N ASN A 50 -4.26 1.78 22.39
CA ASN A 50 -3.61 2.69 23.33
C ASN A 50 -2.19 3.03 22.83
N THR A 51 -1.92 4.30 22.58
CA THR A 51 -0.66 4.81 22.00
C THR A 51 0.37 5.24 23.04
N GLU A 52 0.15 5.01 24.33
CA GLU A 52 1.10 5.37 25.39
C GLU A 52 2.48 4.68 25.21
N PHE A 53 2.51 3.51 24.54
CA PHE A 53 3.77 2.84 24.24
C PHE A 53 4.64 3.61 23.21
N LEU A 54 4.07 4.52 22.41
CA LEU A 54 4.85 5.32 21.45
C LEU A 54 5.76 6.36 22.14
N LYS A 55 5.47 6.67 23.41
CA LYS A 55 6.26 7.62 24.23
C LYS A 55 7.50 6.97 24.85
N ILE A 56 7.50 5.65 25.03
CA ILE A 56 8.63 4.89 25.57
C ILE A 56 9.60 4.48 24.45
N ASP A 57 10.81 4.07 24.84
CA ASP A 57 11.82 3.62 23.88
C ASP A 57 11.41 2.33 23.16
N PRO A 58 11.58 2.21 21.83
CA PRO A 58 11.25 1.02 21.05
C PRO A 58 11.87 -0.28 21.59
N SER A 59 13.08 -0.21 22.15
CA SER A 59 13.77 -1.35 22.76
C SER A 59 12.97 -1.97 23.91
N SER A 60 12.11 -1.17 24.56
CA SER A 60 11.29 -1.59 25.71
C SER A 60 9.88 -2.05 25.32
N TRP A 61 9.47 -1.95 24.05
CA TRP A 61 8.11 -2.27 23.60
C TRP A 61 7.72 -3.72 23.84
N GLN A 62 8.65 -4.66 23.69
CA GLN A 62 8.40 -6.10 23.87
C GLN A 62 7.86 -6.44 25.28
N ASN A 63 8.21 -5.64 26.28
CA ASN A 63 7.76 -5.82 27.66
C ASN A 63 6.49 -5.04 27.99
N ASN A 64 6.03 -4.15 27.09
CA ASN A 64 4.87 -3.30 27.32
C ASN A 64 3.56 -4.01 26.94
N GLU A 65 2.62 -4.06 27.88
CA GLU A 65 1.32 -4.71 27.67
C GLU A 65 0.45 -4.00 26.62
N ASN A 66 0.52 -2.68 26.49
CA ASN A 66 -0.21 -1.94 25.46
C ASN A 66 0.33 -2.26 24.06
N TYR A 67 1.65 -2.38 23.92
CA TYR A 67 2.28 -2.79 22.67
C TYR A 67 1.87 -4.21 22.27
N LYS A 68 1.94 -5.18 23.20
CA LYS A 68 1.52 -6.57 22.91
C LYS A 68 0.07 -6.66 22.45
N LYS A 69 -0.83 -5.90 23.08
CA LYS A 69 -2.25 -5.82 22.67
C LYS A 69 -2.39 -5.18 21.29
N ALA A 70 -1.70 -4.07 21.03
CA ALA A 70 -1.69 -3.42 19.73
C ALA A 70 -1.20 -4.36 18.62
N ALA A 71 -0.07 -5.03 18.85
CA ALA A 71 0.53 -5.99 17.93
C ALA A 71 -0.41 -7.17 17.64
N ALA A 72 -1.10 -7.68 18.66
CA ALA A 72 -2.08 -8.75 18.48
C ALA A 72 -3.27 -8.30 17.61
N ILE A 73 -3.79 -7.09 17.80
CA ILE A 73 -4.87 -6.54 16.98
C ILE A 73 -4.42 -6.41 15.52
N ILE A 74 -3.25 -5.79 15.29
CA ILE A 74 -2.74 -5.53 13.94
C ILE A 74 -2.42 -6.84 13.21
N LYS A 75 -1.83 -7.83 13.89
CA LYS A 75 -1.54 -9.14 13.30
C LYS A 75 -2.80 -9.89 12.87
N ASN A 76 -3.92 -9.63 13.52
CA ASN A 76 -5.21 -10.23 13.18
C ASN A 76 -5.98 -9.45 12.10
N ILE A 77 -5.45 -8.32 11.61
CA ILE A 77 -6.02 -7.64 10.45
C ILE A 77 -5.70 -8.51 9.22
N PRO A 78 -6.71 -9.00 8.50
CA PRO A 78 -6.48 -9.76 7.28
C PRO A 78 -5.85 -8.83 6.25
N VAL A 79 -4.61 -9.11 5.86
CA VAL A 79 -3.99 -8.54 4.66
C VAL A 79 -4.54 -9.34 3.47
N VAL A 80 -5.85 -9.21 3.25
CA VAL A 80 -6.48 -9.76 2.06
C VAL A 80 -5.99 -8.94 0.88
N ASN A 81 -5.55 -9.63 -0.15
CA ASN A 81 -5.14 -9.03 -1.41
C ASN A 81 -6.37 -8.51 -2.21
N ASP A 82 -7.38 -8.01 -1.50
CA ASP A 82 -8.70 -7.64 -2.03
C ASP A 82 -8.56 -6.61 -3.15
N VAL A 83 -7.60 -5.67 -3.02
CA VAL A 83 -7.34 -4.67 -4.06
C VAL A 83 -6.79 -5.32 -5.33
N ALA A 84 -5.86 -6.27 -5.25
CA ALA A 84 -5.35 -6.92 -6.45
C ALA A 84 -6.35 -7.94 -7.01
N GLU A 85 -7.02 -8.72 -6.16
CA GLU A 85 -8.10 -9.63 -6.57
C GLU A 85 -9.23 -8.86 -7.26
N ARG A 86 -9.62 -7.71 -6.72
CA ARG A 86 -10.58 -6.80 -7.35
C ARG A 86 -10.05 -6.22 -8.66
N GLY A 87 -8.76 -5.89 -8.74
CA GLY A 87 -8.12 -5.42 -9.97
C GLY A 87 -8.14 -6.48 -11.08
N VAL A 88 -7.86 -7.75 -10.73
CA VAL A 88 -7.94 -8.90 -11.64
C VAL A 88 -9.38 -9.12 -12.09
N LYS A 89 -10.33 -9.15 -11.16
CA LYS A 89 -11.74 -9.35 -11.52
C LYS A 89 -12.30 -8.23 -12.40
N LEU A 90 -11.91 -6.99 -12.14
CA LEU A 90 -12.30 -5.85 -12.98
C LEU A 90 -11.76 -5.97 -14.40
N ILE A 91 -10.51 -6.40 -14.60
CA ILE A 91 -9.95 -6.56 -15.94
C ILE A 91 -10.58 -7.74 -16.67
N GLU A 92 -10.86 -8.85 -15.98
CA GLU A 92 -11.58 -9.99 -16.54
C GLU A 92 -12.97 -9.57 -17.03
N GLU A 93 -13.77 -8.94 -16.16
CA GLU A 93 -15.10 -8.46 -16.51
C GLU A 93 -15.10 -7.41 -17.63
N TYR A 94 -14.07 -6.56 -17.69
CA TYR A 94 -13.91 -5.55 -18.72
C TYR A 94 -13.54 -6.16 -20.07
N ASN A 95 -12.59 -7.12 -20.07
CA ASN A 95 -12.16 -7.85 -21.26
C ASN A 95 -13.30 -8.64 -21.91
N ASP A 96 -14.22 -9.16 -21.10
CA ASP A 96 -15.39 -9.90 -21.59
C ASP A 96 -16.49 -8.99 -22.19
N LYS A 97 -16.54 -7.71 -21.79
CA LYS A 97 -17.58 -6.76 -22.20
C LYS A 97 -17.24 -5.92 -23.43
N ILE A 98 -15.96 -5.69 -23.73
CA ILE A 98 -15.56 -4.86 -24.88
C ILE A 98 -15.74 -5.63 -26.19
N THR A 99 -14.99 -6.73 -26.35
CA THR A 99 -14.94 -7.47 -27.61
C THR A 99 -14.33 -8.84 -27.39
N LYS A 100 -14.82 -9.84 -28.12
CA LYS A 100 -14.23 -11.20 -28.15
C LYS A 100 -13.16 -11.35 -29.23
N ASP A 101 -12.97 -10.33 -30.07
CA ASP A 101 -11.98 -10.32 -31.13
C ASP A 101 -10.60 -9.92 -30.57
N GLU A 102 -9.63 -10.84 -30.66
CA GLU A 102 -8.26 -10.57 -30.18
C GLU A 102 -7.56 -9.44 -30.92
N SER A 103 -7.84 -9.23 -32.21
CA SER A 103 -7.22 -8.15 -32.98
C SER A 103 -7.63 -6.77 -32.45
N GLN A 104 -8.90 -6.64 -32.06
CA GLN A 104 -9.43 -5.42 -31.46
C GLN A 104 -8.90 -5.22 -30.03
N LYS A 105 -8.72 -6.31 -29.26
CA LYS A 105 -8.05 -6.24 -27.95
C LYS A 105 -6.62 -5.74 -28.09
N GLN A 106 -5.86 -6.28 -29.04
CA GLN A 106 -4.47 -5.89 -29.26
C GLN A 106 -4.34 -4.42 -29.67
N TYR A 107 -5.24 -3.94 -30.54
CA TYR A 107 -5.31 -2.53 -30.91
C TYR A 107 -5.63 -1.63 -29.71
N LEU A 108 -6.61 -2.01 -28.88
CA LEU A 108 -6.96 -1.25 -27.68
C LEU A 108 -5.79 -1.15 -26.69
N LEU A 109 -5.03 -2.24 -26.51
CA LEU A 109 -3.84 -2.25 -25.67
C LEU A 109 -2.79 -1.24 -26.15
N GLN A 110 -2.55 -1.15 -27.47
CA GLN A 110 -1.64 -0.16 -28.05
C GLN A 110 -2.11 1.27 -27.79
N VAL A 111 -3.40 1.55 -28.00
CA VAL A 111 -3.98 2.88 -27.74
C VAL A 111 -3.84 3.28 -26.27
N VAL A 112 -4.12 2.35 -25.35
CA VAL A 112 -3.94 2.59 -23.90
C VAL A 112 -2.47 2.82 -23.55
N TYR A 113 -1.55 2.07 -24.14
CA TYR A 113 -0.11 2.25 -23.92
C TYR A 113 0.37 3.63 -24.38
N ASP A 114 0.00 4.05 -25.58
CA ASP A 114 0.37 5.37 -26.13
C ASP A 114 -0.24 6.51 -25.33
N TYR A 115 -1.50 6.36 -24.88
CA TYR A 115 -2.15 7.32 -24.00
C TYR A 115 -1.40 7.49 -22.66
N ARG A 116 -0.95 6.39 -22.04
CA ARG A 116 -0.15 6.42 -20.79
C ARG A 116 1.19 7.12 -20.97
N LYS A 117 1.86 6.87 -22.10
CA LYS A 117 3.13 7.54 -22.43
C LYS A 117 2.94 9.03 -22.62
N THR A 118 1.79 9.44 -23.16
CA THR A 118 1.45 10.85 -23.41
C THR A 118 0.97 11.55 -22.13
N TYR A 119 0.30 10.84 -21.22
CA TYR A 119 -0.29 11.39 -19.99
C TYR A 119 0.10 10.56 -18.73
N PRO A 120 1.31 10.77 -18.18
CA PRO A 120 1.85 9.99 -17.06
C PRO A 120 1.05 10.07 -15.76
N ASP A 121 0.34 11.17 -15.55
CA ASP A 121 -0.42 11.45 -14.30
C ASP A 121 -1.90 11.03 -14.38
N SER A 122 -2.30 10.32 -15.44
CA SER A 122 -3.69 9.86 -15.59
C SER A 122 -3.94 8.57 -14.79
N TYR A 123 -4.39 8.72 -13.54
CA TYR A 123 -4.79 7.60 -12.68
C TYR A 123 -6.12 6.99 -13.14
N SER A 124 -6.05 6.06 -14.09
CA SER A 124 -7.16 5.19 -14.45
C SER A 124 -7.02 3.82 -13.76
N ILE A 125 -8.14 3.25 -13.30
CA ILE A 125 -8.21 1.97 -12.56
C ILE A 125 -7.62 0.79 -13.37
N VAL A 126 -7.54 0.94 -14.70
CA VAL A 126 -6.88 0.02 -15.64
C VAL A 126 -5.35 -0.03 -15.45
N SER A 127 -4.76 0.88 -14.65
CA SER A 127 -3.32 0.97 -14.42
C SER A 127 -2.72 -0.24 -13.68
N TYR A 128 -3.48 -0.94 -12.85
CA TYR A 128 -2.97 -2.06 -12.04
C TYR A 128 -2.80 -3.39 -12.80
N SER A 129 -3.40 -3.55 -13.98
CA SER A 129 -3.52 -4.87 -14.63
C SER A 129 -2.48 -5.18 -15.71
N LEU A 130 -1.48 -4.32 -15.95
CA LEU A 130 -0.42 -4.57 -16.93
C LEU A 130 0.82 -5.28 -16.35
N TYR A 131 0.77 -5.67 -15.08
CA TYR A 131 1.80 -6.49 -14.44
C TYR A 131 1.45 -7.99 -14.38
N VAL A 132 0.29 -8.39 -14.91
CA VAL A 132 -0.25 -9.77 -14.81
C VAL A 132 -0.62 -10.35 -16.19
N ILE A 133 -0.16 -9.76 -17.28
CA ILE A 133 -0.12 -10.41 -18.60
C ILE A 133 1.34 -10.42 -19.04
#